data_AF-A0A7W0A1V7-F1
#
_entry.id   AF-A0A7W0A1V7-F1
#
_cell.length_a   1.000
_cell.length_b   1.000
_cell.length_c   1.000
_cell.angle_alpha   90.00
_cell.angle_beta   90.00
_cell.angle_gamma   90.00
#
_symmetry.space_group_name_H-M   'P 1'
#
loop_
_entity.id
_entity.type
_entity.pdbx_description
1 polymer ?
#
loop_
_entity_poly.entity_id
_entity_poly.type
_entity_poly.pdbx_seq_one_letter_code
_entity_poly.pdbx_strand_id
1 'polypeptide(L)'
;EASVAQRLALAPDERAASLASRGMDPAIAARVAAGFDAVMGISILRLYRSAAQPVMARLGADLEAAAARPGLVILASGDQIVGTDEQRRRSAARAGARVETLDGLGHWWLTQEGGRRGAAALVGFWDSLEVAST
;
A
#
# COMPACT_ATOMS: atom_id res chain seq x y z
N GLU A 1 0.03 11.96 17.12
CA GLU A 1 1.18 12.89 16.98
C GLU A 1 2.42 12.40 17.70
N ALA A 2 2.33 12.05 18.99
CA ALA A 2 3.46 11.49 19.76
C ALA A 2 4.18 10.31 19.08
N SER A 3 3.46 9.36 18.48
CA SER A 3 4.08 8.23 17.74
C SER A 3 4.90 8.68 16.52
N VAL A 4 4.48 9.74 15.82
CA VAL A 4 5.25 10.29 14.67
C VAL A 4 6.50 10.98 15.19
N ALA A 5 6.37 11.81 16.24
CA ALA A 5 7.51 12.45 16.87
C ALA A 5 8.55 11.43 17.36
N GLN A 6 8.09 10.34 17.99
CA GLN A 6 8.96 9.25 18.44
C GLN A 6 9.74 8.61 17.29
N ARG A 7 9.09 8.33 16.15
CA ARG A 7 9.76 7.76 14.96
C ARG A 7 10.80 8.70 14.35
N LEU A 8 10.55 10.01 14.40
CA LEU A 8 11.48 11.03 13.92
C LEU A 8 12.66 11.28 14.88
N ALA A 9 12.48 11.01 16.16
CA ALA A 9 13.54 11.14 17.16
C ALA A 9 14.56 9.98 17.13
N LEU A 10 14.19 8.82 16.58
CA LEU A 10 15.11 7.69 16.40
C LEU A 10 16.28 8.07 15.50
N ALA A 11 17.47 7.52 15.80
CA ALA A 11 18.59 7.62 14.88
C ALA A 11 18.26 6.93 13.54
N PRO A 12 18.84 7.37 12.40
CA PRO A 12 18.54 6.78 11.08
C PRO A 12 18.68 5.26 11.03
N ASP A 13 19.71 4.70 11.68
CA ASP A 13 19.96 3.26 11.69
C ASP A 13 18.92 2.49 12.53
N GLU A 14 18.52 3.03 13.69
CA GLU A 14 17.45 2.45 14.51
C GLU A 14 16.11 2.46 13.77
N ARG A 15 15.85 3.53 13.03
CA ARG A 15 14.67 3.67 12.18
C ARG A 15 14.69 2.68 11.02
N ALA A 16 15.84 2.50 10.37
CA ALA A 16 16.03 1.51 9.32
C ALA A 16 15.79 0.09 9.86
N ALA A 17 16.39 -0.25 11.00
CA ALA A 17 16.17 -1.53 11.68
C ALA A 17 14.70 -1.75 12.04
N SER A 18 13.99 -0.70 12.50
CA SER A 18 12.55 -0.75 12.77
C SER A 18 11.69 -0.96 11.53
N LEU A 19 12.08 -0.43 10.37
CA LEU A 19 11.39 -0.69 9.09
C LEU A 19 11.66 -2.12 8.61
N ALA A 20 12.91 -2.57 8.69
CA ALA A 20 13.31 -3.91 8.29
C ALA A 20 12.64 -5.00 9.15
N SER A 21 12.55 -4.80 10.47
CA SER A 21 11.89 -5.74 11.38
C SER A 21 10.39 -5.91 11.10
N ARG A 22 9.77 -4.94 10.41
CA ARG A 22 8.37 -5.01 9.94
C ARG A 22 8.24 -5.63 8.56
N GLY A 23 9.34 -6.10 7.96
CA GLY A 23 9.38 -6.79 6.67
C GLY A 23 9.80 -5.93 5.49
N MET A 24 10.31 -4.71 5.67
CA MET A 24 10.90 -3.96 4.56
C MET A 24 12.28 -4.55 4.21
N ASP A 25 12.62 -4.61 2.92
CA ASP A 25 14.00 -4.94 2.52
C ASP A 25 15.02 -4.00 3.19
N PRO A 26 16.13 -4.51 3.76
CA PRO A 26 17.07 -3.69 4.52
C PRO A 26 17.70 -2.52 3.74
N ALA A 27 18.01 -2.72 2.46
CA ALA A 27 18.62 -1.66 1.65
C ALA A 27 17.60 -0.56 1.34
N ILE A 28 16.34 -0.94 1.09
CA ILE A 28 15.23 0.01 0.94
C ILE A 28 14.94 0.71 2.27
N ALA A 29 14.97 -0.01 3.39
CA ALA A 29 14.75 0.53 4.73
C ALA A 29 15.76 1.63 5.09
N ALA A 30 17.04 1.44 4.78
CA ALA A 30 18.06 2.47 4.98
C ALA A 30 17.75 3.76 4.19
N ARG A 31 17.37 3.61 2.90
CA ARG A 31 17.02 4.75 2.04
C ARG A 31 15.76 5.48 2.54
N VAL A 32 14.74 4.74 2.94
CA VAL A 32 13.50 5.32 3.50
C VAL A 32 13.78 6.01 4.83
N ALA A 33 14.57 5.40 5.71
CA ALA A 33 14.89 5.95 7.03
C ALA A 33 15.65 7.28 6.94
N ALA A 34 16.53 7.44 5.94
CA ALA A 34 17.25 8.69 5.69
C ALA A 34 16.30 9.85 5.29
N GLY A 35 15.14 9.56 4.71
CA GLY A 35 14.15 10.57 4.31
C GLY A 35 13.21 11.03 5.42
N PHE A 36 13.36 10.53 6.65
CA PHE A 36 12.52 10.92 7.78
C PHE A 36 13.09 12.17 8.47
N ASP A 37 12.54 13.32 8.09
CA ASP A 37 12.83 14.63 8.66
C ASP A 37 11.55 15.31 9.20
N ALA A 38 11.66 16.58 9.61
CA ALA A 38 10.52 17.35 10.09
C ALA A 38 9.41 17.50 9.02
N VAL A 39 9.78 17.61 7.74
CA VAL A 39 8.84 17.73 6.62
C VAL A 39 8.07 16.42 6.41
N MET A 40 8.74 15.28 6.50
CA MET A 40 8.11 13.95 6.50
C MET A 40 7.12 13.82 7.66
N GLY A 41 7.49 14.28 8.86
CA GLY A 41 6.60 14.32 10.01
C GLY A 41 5.30 15.09 9.76
N ILE A 42 5.44 16.31 9.24
CA ILE A 42 4.30 17.17 8.89
C ILE A 42 3.45 16.51 7.80
N SER A 43 4.09 15.91 6.79
CA SER A 43 3.40 15.23 5.69
C SER A 43 2.58 14.03 6.16
N ILE A 44 3.15 13.17 7.01
CA ILE A 44 2.45 12.03 7.62
C ILE A 44 1.22 12.52 8.41
N LEU A 45 1.39 13.56 9.24
CA LEU A 45 0.28 14.08 10.04
C LEU A 45 -0.81 14.72 9.17
N ARG A 46 -0.44 15.45 8.12
CA ARG A 46 -1.40 16.00 7.15
C ARG A 46 -2.20 14.89 6.47
N LEU A 47 -1.53 13.84 6.00
CA LEU A 47 -2.18 12.68 5.37
C LEU A 47 -3.17 11.98 6.31
N TYR A 48 -2.78 11.72 7.56
CA TYR A 48 -3.69 11.08 8.52
C TYR A 48 -4.89 11.96 8.85
N ARG A 49 -4.70 13.27 8.99
CA ARG A 49 -5.82 14.20 9.25
C ARG A 49 -6.77 14.28 8.05
N SER A 50 -6.26 14.24 6.82
CA SER A 50 -7.12 14.26 5.62
C SER A 50 -7.95 12.98 5.45
N ALA A 51 -7.57 11.88 6.09
CA ALA A 51 -8.27 10.60 6.02
C ALA A 51 -9.19 10.34 7.24
N ALA A 52 -9.32 11.27 8.17
CA ALA A 52 -10.18 11.09 9.33
C ALA A 52 -11.65 10.92 8.91
N GLN A 53 -12.40 10.06 9.61
CA GLN A 53 -13.83 9.92 9.34
C GLN A 53 -14.56 11.26 9.55
N PRO A 54 -15.56 11.60 8.72
CA PRO A 54 -16.20 10.75 7.70
C PRO A 54 -15.55 10.80 6.30
N VAL A 55 -14.36 11.40 6.13
CA VAL A 55 -13.75 11.61 4.80
C VAL A 55 -13.53 10.28 4.08
N MET A 56 -12.94 9.28 4.74
CA MET A 56 -12.71 7.98 4.12
C MET A 56 -14.00 7.23 3.78
N ALA A 57 -15.04 7.33 4.61
CA ALA A 57 -16.34 6.75 4.28
C ALA A 57 -16.94 7.39 3.01
N ARG A 58 -16.81 8.71 2.85
CA ARG A 58 -17.26 9.44 1.65
C ARG A 58 -16.46 9.07 0.41
N LEU A 59 -15.13 8.99 0.52
CA LEU A 59 -14.27 8.55 -0.59
C LEU A 59 -14.59 7.12 -1.02
N GLY A 60 -14.86 6.24 -0.06
CA GLY A 60 -15.26 4.86 -0.34
C GLY A 60 -16.71 4.73 -0.83
N ALA A 61 -17.55 5.76 -0.74
CA ALA A 61 -18.96 5.68 -1.12
C ALA A 61 -19.14 5.55 -2.65
N ASP A 62 -18.24 6.14 -3.43
CA ASP A 62 -18.29 6.19 -4.90
C ASP A 62 -17.29 5.24 -5.57
N LEU A 63 -16.95 4.14 -4.90
CA LEU A 63 -15.92 3.22 -5.38
C LEU A 63 -16.37 2.52 -6.68
N GLU A 64 -17.68 2.35 -6.87
CA GLU A 64 -18.30 1.82 -8.07
C GLU A 64 -18.00 2.64 -9.33
N ALA A 65 -17.77 3.96 -9.20
CA ALA A 65 -17.37 4.77 -10.35
C ALA A 65 -16.02 4.34 -10.95
N ALA A 66 -15.15 3.69 -10.16
CA ALA A 66 -13.88 3.16 -10.65
C ALA A 66 -14.06 2.05 -11.70
N ALA A 67 -15.21 1.37 -11.71
CA ALA A 67 -15.52 0.32 -12.68
C ALA A 67 -15.70 0.85 -14.12
N ALA A 68 -15.70 2.17 -14.32
CA ALA A 68 -15.70 2.78 -15.64
C ALA A 68 -14.46 2.42 -16.49
N ARG A 69 -13.41 1.88 -15.87
CA ARG A 69 -12.21 1.37 -16.54
C ARG A 69 -11.81 0.01 -15.93
N PRO A 70 -11.19 -0.90 -16.71
CA PRO A 70 -10.64 -2.12 -16.15
C PRO A 70 -9.67 -1.80 -15.01
N GLY A 71 -9.86 -2.45 -13.86
CA GLY A 71 -9.04 -2.28 -12.66
C GLY A 71 -8.35 -3.56 -12.22
N LEU A 72 -7.23 -3.41 -11.53
CA LEU A 72 -6.50 -4.48 -10.87
C LEU A 72 -6.22 -4.09 -9.42
N VAL A 73 -6.53 -4.98 -8.49
CA VAL A 73 -6.18 -4.88 -7.08
C VAL A 73 -5.21 -6.00 -6.73
N ILE A 74 -4.03 -5.63 -6.20
CA ILE A 74 -3.07 -6.57 -5.66
C ILE A 74 -3.31 -6.72 -4.16
N LEU A 75 -3.60 -7.94 -3.70
CA LEU A 75 -3.86 -8.27 -2.30
C LEU A 75 -2.75 -9.13 -1.73
N ALA A 76 -1.87 -8.54 -0.92
CA ALA A 76 -0.93 -9.30 -0.11
C ALA A 76 -1.67 -9.89 1.11
N SER A 77 -1.80 -11.22 1.17
CA SER A 77 -2.68 -11.87 2.16
C SER A 77 -2.15 -11.80 3.60
N GLY A 78 -0.83 -11.62 3.76
CA GLY A 78 -0.19 -11.36 5.05
C GLY A 78 -0.21 -9.90 5.49
N ASP A 79 -0.70 -8.96 4.66
CA ASP A 79 -0.80 -7.54 5.04
C ASP A 79 -2.00 -7.30 5.98
N GLN A 80 -1.69 -6.77 7.17
CA GLN A 80 -2.63 -6.45 8.24
C GLN A 80 -2.76 -4.93 8.49
N ILE A 81 -2.13 -4.09 7.65
CA ILE A 81 -2.04 -2.63 7.84
C ILE A 81 -3.15 -1.88 7.09
N VAL A 82 -3.74 -2.49 6.06
CA VAL A 82 -4.66 -1.85 5.11
C VAL A 82 -6.12 -2.33 5.25
N GLY A 83 -6.50 -2.77 6.47
CA GLY A 83 -7.83 -3.30 6.77
C GLY A 83 -7.93 -4.82 6.62
N THR A 84 -9.13 -5.36 6.81
CA THR A 84 -9.36 -6.81 6.76
C THR A 84 -9.33 -7.35 5.32
N ASP A 85 -9.10 -8.65 5.14
CA ASP A 85 -9.24 -9.30 3.82
C ASP A 85 -10.64 -9.07 3.23
N GLU A 86 -11.68 -9.21 4.06
CA GLU A 86 -13.08 -8.95 3.66
C GLU A 86 -13.28 -7.51 3.16
N GLN A 87 -12.79 -6.50 3.89
CA GLN A 87 -12.91 -5.09 3.50
C GLN A 87 -12.22 -4.83 2.15
N ARG A 88 -11.06 -5.44 1.94
CA ARG A 88 -10.28 -5.29 0.71
C ARG A 88 -10.95 -5.97 -0.48
N ARG A 89 -11.44 -7.20 -0.32
CA ARG A 89 -12.18 -7.92 -1.38
C ARG A 89 -13.49 -7.23 -1.71
N ARG A 90 -14.23 -6.75 -0.70
CA ARG A 90 -15.43 -5.93 -0.90
C ARG A 90 -15.11 -4.68 -1.71
N SER A 91 -14.01 -4.00 -1.40
CA SER A 91 -13.59 -2.79 -2.12
C SER A 91 -13.24 -3.11 -3.57
N ALA A 92 -12.47 -4.17 -3.82
CA ALA A 92 -12.15 -4.61 -5.18
C ALA A 92 -13.41 -4.98 -6.00
N ALA A 93 -14.35 -5.69 -5.40
CA ALA A 93 -15.61 -6.06 -6.03
C ALA A 93 -16.43 -4.81 -6.41
N ARG A 94 -16.53 -3.83 -5.51
CA ARG A 94 -17.22 -2.55 -5.79
C ARG A 94 -16.54 -1.78 -6.91
N ALA A 95 -15.21 -1.77 -6.94
CA ALA A 95 -14.44 -1.12 -8.01
C ALA A 95 -14.49 -1.87 -9.36
N GLY A 96 -15.15 -3.04 -9.45
CA GLY A 96 -15.14 -3.88 -10.66
C GLY A 96 -13.73 -4.38 -11.02
N ALA A 97 -12.83 -4.46 -10.05
CA ALA A 97 -11.43 -4.77 -10.30
C ALA A 97 -11.14 -6.27 -10.22
N ARG A 98 -10.28 -6.75 -11.13
CA ARG A 98 -9.63 -8.07 -10.99
C ARG A 98 -8.79 -8.08 -9.71
N VAL A 99 -8.79 -9.21 -9.02
CA VAL A 99 -8.00 -9.39 -7.80
C VAL A 99 -6.86 -10.35 -8.07
N GLU A 100 -5.63 -9.91 -7.82
CA GLU A 100 -4.44 -10.76 -7.80
C GLU A 100 -3.94 -10.90 -6.38
N THR A 101 -3.96 -12.13 -5.85
CA THR A 101 -3.55 -12.38 -4.47
C THR A 101 -2.08 -12.79 -4.42
N LEU A 102 -1.29 -12.07 -3.61
CA LEU A 102 0.08 -12.40 -3.30
C LEU A 102 0.12 -13.17 -1.97
N ASP A 103 -0.01 -14.49 -2.07
CA ASP A 103 -0.08 -15.36 -0.90
C ASP A 103 1.15 -15.23 0.01
N GLY A 104 0.88 -15.08 1.31
CA GLY A 104 1.86 -15.06 2.40
C GLY A 104 2.65 -13.76 2.53
N LEU A 105 2.49 -12.81 1.61
CA LEU A 105 3.29 -11.59 1.63
C LEU A 105 2.69 -10.53 2.57
N GLY A 106 3.57 -9.85 3.31
CA GLY A 106 3.22 -8.78 4.24
C GLY A 106 3.11 -7.41 3.59
N HIS A 107 2.96 -6.36 4.41
CA HIS A 107 2.74 -4.97 3.95
C HIS A 107 3.80 -4.45 2.97
N TRP A 108 5.07 -4.79 3.20
CA TRP A 108 6.19 -4.36 2.38
C TRP A 108 6.52 -5.31 1.22
N TRP A 109 5.53 -6.09 0.75
CA TRP A 109 5.68 -7.08 -0.32
C TRP A 109 6.44 -6.53 -1.54
N LEU A 110 6.21 -5.26 -1.89
CA LEU A 110 6.85 -4.53 -3.00
C LEU A 110 8.39 -4.48 -2.92
N THR A 111 8.93 -4.52 -1.71
CA THR A 111 10.37 -4.32 -1.46
C THR A 111 11.17 -5.61 -1.53
N GLN A 112 10.48 -6.76 -1.58
CA GLN A 112 11.08 -8.09 -1.60
C GLN A 112 10.72 -8.81 -2.91
N GLU A 113 10.76 -10.14 -2.90
CA GLU A 113 10.29 -11.01 -3.99
C GLU A 113 8.84 -10.72 -4.44
N GLY A 114 8.01 -10.18 -3.54
CA GLY A 114 6.67 -9.71 -3.88
C GLY A 114 6.64 -8.62 -4.94
N GLY A 115 7.67 -7.77 -5.01
CA GLY A 115 7.78 -6.74 -6.03
C GLY A 115 7.80 -7.34 -7.44
N ARG A 116 8.55 -8.44 -7.64
CA ARG A 116 8.61 -9.15 -8.92
C ARG A 116 7.26 -9.79 -9.26
N ARG A 117 6.59 -10.41 -8.29
CA ARG A 117 5.25 -11.02 -8.47
C ARG A 117 4.19 -9.97 -8.81
N GLY A 118 4.20 -8.84 -8.11
CA GLY A 118 3.29 -7.73 -8.39
C GLY A 118 3.55 -7.09 -9.76
N ALA A 119 4.81 -6.92 -10.16
CA ALA A 119 5.16 -6.45 -11.49
C ALA A 119 4.65 -7.40 -12.59
N ALA A 120 4.84 -8.70 -12.43
CA ALA A 120 4.30 -9.70 -13.37
C ALA A 120 2.77 -9.66 -13.46
N ALA A 121 2.08 -9.48 -12.33
CA ALA A 121 0.63 -9.32 -12.30
C ALA A 121 0.15 -8.05 -13.04
N LEU A 122 0.87 -6.93 -12.90
CA LEU A 122 0.58 -5.70 -13.63
C LEU A 122 0.75 -5.88 -15.15
N VAL A 123 1.88 -6.46 -15.57
CA VAL A 123 2.17 -6.72 -16.99
C VAL A 123 1.11 -7.63 -17.60
N GLY A 124 0.83 -8.78 -16.97
CA GLY A 124 -0.19 -9.71 -17.48
C GLY A 124 -1.60 -9.11 -17.48
N PHE A 125 -1.91 -8.19 -16.58
CA PHE A 125 -3.17 -7.44 -16.63
C PHE A 125 -3.23 -6.52 -17.85
N TRP A 126 -2.21 -5.71 -18.10
CA TRP A 126 -2.19 -4.81 -19.27
C TRP A 126 -2.23 -5.58 -20.59
N ASP A 127 -1.46 -6.65 -20.72
CA ASP A 127 -1.49 -7.52 -21.92
C ASP A 127 -2.90 -8.04 -22.20
N SER A 128 -3.64 -8.41 -21.14
CA SER A 128 -5.03 -8.88 -21.28
C SER A 128 -6.00 -7.80 -21.79
N LEU A 129 -5.69 -6.52 -21.59
CA LEU A 129 -6.51 -5.39 -22.08
C LEU A 129 -6.24 -5.08 -23.54
N GLU A 130 -4.99 -5.26 -24.00
CA GLU A 130 -4.61 -5.08 -25.40
C GLU A 130 -5.29 -6.13 -26.29
N VAL A 131 -5.29 -7.39 -25.83
CA VAL A 131 -5.98 -8.48 -26.52
C VAL A 131 -7.50 -8.25 -26.57
N ALA A 132 -8.11 -7.72 -25.50
CA ALA A 132 -9.54 -7.43 -25.45
C ALA A 132 -9.98 -6.24 -26.32
N SER A 133 -9.02 -5.43 -26.80
CA SER A 133 -9.28 -4.26 -27.64
C SER A 133 -9.17 -4.56 -29.15
N THR A 134 -8.87 -5.81 -29.51
CA THR A 134 -8.72 -6.29 -30.90
C THR A 134 -9.91 -7.15 -31.31
#